data_AF-A0A415KAF4-F1
#
_entry.id   AF-A0A415KAF4-F1
#
_cell.length_a   1.000
_cell.length_b   1.000
_cell.length_c   1.000
_cell.angle_alpha   90.00
_cell.angle_beta   90.00
_cell.angle_gamma   90.00
#
_symmetry.space_group_name_H-M   'P 1'
#
loop_
_entity.id
_entity.type
_entity.pdbx_description
1 polymer ?
#
loop_
_entity_poly.entity_id
_entity_poly.type
_entity_poly.pdbx_seq_one_letter_code
_entity_poly.pdbx_strand_id
1 'polypeptide(L)'
;MTATISYINLSWAVVGIIDKDVHNSLQSMKRPDEPIETTIERYVIGYLAFWHITYIDKEKMYRCDDEKVIELGRKKMEEYITSHPPVATLPKFYIVFLNQPHIGCDTHGLSDVFCV
;
A
#
# COMPACT_ATOMS: atom_id res chain seq x y z
N MET A 1 20.72 -9.33 -4.44
CA MET A 1 19.41 -9.34 -5.14
C MET A 1 18.69 -8.07 -4.77
N THR A 2 18.47 -7.17 -5.74
CA THR A 2 17.59 -6.01 -5.57
C THR A 2 16.16 -6.52 -5.49
N ALA A 3 15.48 -6.29 -4.38
CA ALA A 3 14.06 -6.62 -4.27
C ALA A 3 13.27 -5.79 -5.27
N THR A 4 12.42 -6.42 -6.08
CA THR A 4 11.56 -5.72 -7.04
C THR A 4 10.30 -5.27 -6.32
N ILE A 5 9.96 -3.98 -6.45
CA ILE A 5 8.76 -3.41 -5.86
C ILE A 5 7.68 -3.31 -6.94
N SER A 6 6.52 -3.90 -6.67
CA SER A 6 5.33 -3.80 -7.51
C SER A 6 4.39 -2.77 -6.90
N TYR A 7 3.92 -1.81 -7.71
CA TYR A 7 2.96 -0.80 -7.27
C TYR A 7 1.55 -1.18 -7.65
N ILE A 8 0.65 -1.17 -6.68
CA ILE A 8 -0.76 -1.49 -6.86
C ILE A 8 -1.59 -0.33 -6.34
N ASN A 9 -2.48 0.16 -7.19
CA ASN A 9 -3.38 1.25 -6.84
C ASN A 9 -4.67 0.63 -6.29
N LEU A 10 -4.98 0.94 -5.03
CA LEU A 10 -6.27 0.68 -4.43
C LEU A 10 -7.15 1.91 -4.56
N SER A 11 -8.45 1.75 -4.33
CA SER A 11 -9.40 2.86 -4.40
C SER A 11 -9.13 3.98 -3.37
N TRP A 12 -8.31 3.74 -2.35
CA TRP A 12 -8.03 4.67 -1.24
C TRP A 12 -6.53 4.78 -0.90
N ALA A 13 -5.66 4.06 -1.61
CA ALA A 13 -4.22 4.03 -1.33
C ALA A 13 -3.38 3.65 -2.56
N VAL A 14 -2.12 4.06 -2.55
CA VAL A 14 -1.07 3.42 -3.35
C VAL A 14 -0.29 2.48 -2.45
N VAL A 15 -0.08 1.24 -2.90
CA VAL A 15 0.64 0.20 -2.16
C VAL A 15 1.86 -0.26 -2.95
N GLY A 16 3.03 -0.22 -2.32
CA GLY A 16 4.27 -0.80 -2.84
C GLY A 16 4.55 -2.14 -2.19
N ILE A 17 4.43 -3.22 -2.96
CA ILE A 17 4.69 -4.58 -2.48
C ILE A 17 6.10 -5.01 -2.84
N ILE A 18 6.81 -5.56 -1.86
CA ILE A 18 8.14 -6.10 -2.02
C ILE A 18 8.03 -7.59 -2.34
N ASP A 19 8.26 -7.98 -3.60
CA ASP A 19 8.31 -9.38 -4.00
C ASP A 19 9.76 -9.88 -3.88
N LYS A 20 10.05 -10.69 -2.85
CA LYS A 20 11.41 -11.15 -2.53
C LYS A 20 11.68 -12.59 -2.96
N ASP A 21 10.68 -13.46 -3.00
CA ASP A 21 10.85 -14.88 -3.33
C ASP A 21 9.53 -15.54 -3.77
N VAL A 22 9.63 -16.68 -4.47
CA VAL A 22 8.49 -17.40 -5.05
C VAL A 22 7.48 -17.86 -3.97
N HIS A 23 7.93 -18.09 -2.74
CA HIS A 23 7.09 -18.57 -1.64
C HIS A 23 6.27 -17.45 -0.99
N ASN A 24 6.82 -16.24 -0.94
CA ASN A 24 6.17 -15.02 -0.44
C ASN A 24 5.67 -14.11 -1.59
N SER A 25 5.55 -14.66 -2.79
CA SER A 25 5.12 -13.91 -3.96
C SER A 25 3.66 -13.50 -3.89
N LEU A 26 3.33 -12.37 -4.50
CA LEU A 26 1.95 -11.89 -4.58
C LEU A 26 0.96 -12.91 -5.15
N GLN A 27 1.45 -13.73 -6.09
CA GLN A 27 0.64 -14.75 -6.73
C GLN A 27 0.24 -15.88 -5.79
N SER A 28 1.03 -16.19 -4.76
CA SER A 28 0.69 -17.26 -3.80
C SER A 28 -0.51 -16.89 -2.92
N MET A 29 -0.78 -15.60 -2.74
CA MET A 29 -1.90 -15.09 -1.94
C MET A 29 -3.21 -14.96 -2.73
N LYS A 30 -3.13 -15.04 -4.06
CA LYS A 30 -4.23 -14.80 -4.98
C LYS A 30 -5.21 -15.97 -4.97
N ARG A 31 -6.50 -15.68 -4.80
CA ARG A 31 -7.55 -16.70 -4.96
C ARG A 31 -7.82 -16.96 -6.46
N PRO A 32 -8.28 -18.17 -6.84
CA PRO A 32 -8.72 -18.41 -8.22
C PRO A 32 -9.73 -17.35 -8.67
N ASP A 33 -9.53 -16.81 -9.87
CA ASP A 33 -10.40 -15.82 -10.53
C ASP A 33 -10.56 -14.46 -9.82
N GLU A 34 -9.77 -14.17 -8.77
CA GLU A 34 -9.77 -12.88 -8.08
C GLU A 34 -8.78 -11.90 -8.74
N PRO A 35 -9.12 -10.62 -8.95
CA PRO A 35 -8.15 -9.60 -9.36
C PRO A 35 -7.02 -9.44 -8.33
N ILE A 36 -5.82 -9.07 -8.78
CA ILE A 36 -4.68 -8.96 -7.86
C ILE A 36 -4.91 -7.83 -6.85
N GLU A 37 -5.55 -6.74 -7.27
CA GLU A 37 -5.91 -5.58 -6.47
C GLU A 37 -6.77 -5.99 -5.28
N THR A 38 -7.76 -6.87 -5.50
CA THR A 38 -8.64 -7.39 -4.44
C THR A 38 -7.86 -8.27 -3.45
N THR A 39 -6.89 -9.05 -3.94
CA THR A 39 -6.00 -9.84 -3.09
C THR A 39 -5.16 -8.93 -2.18
N ILE A 40 -4.56 -7.87 -2.75
CA ILE A 40 -3.76 -6.90 -2.01
C ILE A 40 -4.60 -6.15 -1.00
N GLU A 41 -5.77 -5.65 -1.41
CA GLU A 41 -6.66 -4.90 -0.53
C GLU A 41 -7.05 -5.73 0.69
N ARG A 42 -7.42 -7.01 0.47
CA ARG A 42 -7.72 -7.95 1.56
C ARG A 42 -6.52 -8.17 2.47
N TYR A 43 -5.34 -8.34 1.90
CA TYR A 43 -4.10 -8.55 2.64
C TYR A 43 -3.72 -7.32 3.49
N VAL A 44 -3.66 -6.14 2.88
CA VAL A 44 -3.32 -4.86 3.52
C VAL A 44 -4.31 -4.54 4.64
N ILE A 45 -5.61 -4.66 4.39
CA ILE A 45 -6.62 -4.39 5.43
C ILE A 45 -6.51 -5.40 6.57
N GLY A 46 -6.30 -6.69 6.27
CA GLY A 46 -6.07 -7.71 7.29
C GLY A 46 -4.84 -7.40 8.16
N TYR A 47 -3.74 -6.96 7.53
CA TYR A 47 -2.51 -6.60 8.23
C TYR A 47 -2.70 -5.37 9.13
N LEU A 48 -3.26 -4.29 8.58
CA LEU A 48 -3.53 -3.07 9.34
C LEU A 48 -4.49 -3.36 10.52
N ALA A 49 -5.49 -4.24 10.33
CA ALA A 49 -6.44 -4.63 11.36
C ALA A 49 -5.78 -5.47 12.46
N PHE A 50 -4.91 -6.41 12.08
CA PHE A 50 -4.14 -7.23 13.01
C PHE A 50 -3.29 -6.38 13.97
N TRP A 51 -2.70 -5.29 13.46
CA TRP A 51 -1.92 -4.35 14.27
C TRP A 51 -2.75 -3.29 15.00
N HIS A 52 -4.08 -3.41 15.00
CA HIS A 52 -5.00 -2.42 15.60
C HIS A 52 -4.74 -0.98 15.14
N ILE A 53 -4.35 -0.80 13.88
CA ILE A 53 -4.16 0.52 13.30
C ILE A 53 -5.55 1.15 13.10
N THR A 54 -5.83 2.20 13.87
CA THR A 54 -7.16 2.79 14.14
C THR A 54 -7.89 3.38 12.93
N TYR A 55 -7.28 3.37 11.75
CA TYR A 55 -7.78 4.03 10.54
C TYR A 55 -8.70 3.15 9.67
N ILE A 56 -8.94 1.87 10.03
CA ILE A 56 -9.73 0.95 9.20
C ILE A 56 -11.18 0.87 9.68
N ASP A 57 -11.96 1.89 9.34
CA ASP A 57 -13.38 1.67 9.12
C ASP A 57 -13.58 1.64 7.60
N LYS A 58 -13.75 0.44 7.02
CA LYS A 58 -13.88 0.27 5.57
C LYS A 58 -15.00 1.14 4.98
N GLU A 59 -16.05 1.40 5.76
CA GLU A 59 -17.18 2.22 5.34
C GLU A 59 -16.84 3.72 5.33
N LYS A 60 -15.74 4.12 5.99
CA LYS A 60 -15.26 5.50 6.08
C LYS A 60 -14.03 5.78 5.19
N MET A 61 -13.56 4.79 4.42
CA MET A 61 -12.45 4.99 3.49
C MET A 61 -12.93 5.76 2.28
N TYR A 62 -12.37 6.96 2.09
CA TYR A 62 -12.73 7.78 0.93
C TYR A 62 -12.09 7.22 -0.33
N ARG A 63 -12.90 7.04 -1.37
CA ARG A 63 -12.38 6.67 -2.68
C ARG A 63 -11.67 7.87 -3.33
N CYS A 64 -10.55 7.60 -3.99
CA CYS A 64 -9.77 8.54 -4.78
C CYS A 64 -9.56 7.97 -6.19
N ASP A 65 -10.23 8.59 -7.17
CA ASP A 65 -10.08 8.26 -8.60
C ASP A 65 -9.23 9.30 -9.36
N ASP A 66 -8.68 10.31 -8.65
CA ASP A 66 -7.82 11.34 -9.27
C ASP A 66 -6.45 10.75 -9.60
N GLU A 67 -6.21 10.53 -10.90
CA GLU A 67 -4.96 9.98 -11.42
C GLU A 67 -3.73 10.80 -11.00
N LYS A 68 -3.84 12.13 -10.87
CA LYS A 68 -2.71 12.98 -10.48
C LYS A 68 -2.33 12.75 -9.02
N VAL A 69 -3.32 12.58 -8.15
CA VAL A 69 -3.11 12.28 -6.73
C VAL A 69 -2.48 10.89 -6.59
N ILE A 70 -2.95 9.91 -7.36
CA ILE A 70 -2.38 8.56 -7.41
C ILE A 70 -0.92 8.58 -7.87
N GLU A 71 -0.62 9.28 -8.97
CA GLU A 71 0.74 9.41 -9.50
C GLU A 71 1.68 10.10 -8.50
N LEU A 72 1.20 11.18 -7.87
CA LEU A 72 1.96 11.88 -6.83
C LEU A 72 2.22 10.98 -5.60
N GLY A 73 1.22 10.20 -5.19
CA GLY A 73 1.36 9.21 -4.12
C GLY A 73 2.43 8.16 -4.43
N ARG A 74 2.48 7.67 -5.67
CA ARG A 74 3.53 6.75 -6.14
C ARG A 74 4.92 7.41 -6.09
N LYS A 75 5.04 8.62 -6.62
CA LYS A 75 6.32 9.35 -6.62
C LYS A 75 6.83 9.60 -5.19
N LYS A 76 5.95 10.01 -4.29
CA LYS A 76 6.27 10.19 -2.86
C LYS A 76 6.80 8.89 -2.23
N MET A 77 6.21 7.75 -2.59
CA MET A 77 6.66 6.44 -2.14
C MET A 77 8.05 6.06 -2.70
N GLU A 78 8.29 6.29 -4.00
CA GLU A 78 9.59 6.04 -4.64
C GLU A 78 10.74 6.83 -4.01
N GLU A 79 10.50 8.11 -3.71
CA GLU A 79 11.45 8.98 -3.01
C GLU A 79 11.76 8.45 -1.60
N TYR A 80 10.73 8.01 -0.87
CA TYR A 80 10.90 7.42 0.46
C TYR A 80 11.73 6.12 0.43
N ILE A 81 11.42 5.22 -0.50
CA ILE A 81 12.12 3.92 -0.65
C ILE A 81 13.61 4.13 -0.91
N THR A 82 13.99 5.17 -1.66
CA THR A 82 15.38 5.48 -1.99
C THR A 82 16.23 5.73 -0.73
N SER A 83 15.64 6.35 0.31
CA SER A 83 16.28 6.60 1.59
C SER A 83 16.01 5.53 2.65
N HIS A 84 14.96 4.74 2.47
CA HIS A 84 14.50 3.70 3.41
C HIS A 84 14.31 2.36 2.68
N PRO A 85 15.41 1.71 2.25
CA PRO A 85 15.33 0.49 1.47
C PRO A 85 14.68 -0.64 2.28
N PRO A 86 14.08 -1.63 1.60
CA PRO A 86 13.32 -2.68 2.25
C PRO A 86 14.21 -3.62 3.09
N VAL A 87 14.28 -3.36 4.40
CA VAL A 87 14.98 -4.21 5.37
C VAL A 87 14.29 -5.58 5.42
N ALA A 88 15.03 -6.65 5.18
CA ALA A 88 14.47 -7.99 5.06
C ALA A 88 13.93 -8.57 6.38
N THR A 89 13.08 -9.58 6.19
CA THR A 89 12.28 -10.35 7.15
C THR A 89 10.99 -9.65 7.60
N LEU A 90 9.89 -10.35 7.33
CA LEU A 90 8.48 -10.02 7.56
C LEU A 90 7.76 -9.29 6.42
N PRO A 91 6.42 -9.43 6.34
CA PRO A 91 5.61 -9.02 5.19
C PRO A 91 5.47 -7.50 5.10
N LYS A 92 6.58 -6.80 4.82
CA LYS A 92 6.58 -5.36 4.74
C LYS A 92 6.02 -4.88 3.41
N PHE A 93 5.15 -3.89 3.46
CA PHE A 93 4.73 -3.13 2.29
C PHE A 93 4.82 -1.64 2.60
N TYR A 94 4.94 -0.84 1.54
CA TYR A 94 4.82 0.60 1.65
C TYR A 94 3.39 1.00 1.33
N ILE A 95 2.85 1.98 2.06
CA ILE A 95 1.50 2.49 1.79
C ILE A 95 1.46 4.01 1.91
N VAL A 96 0.77 4.64 0.96
CA VAL A 96 0.36 6.04 1.01
C VAL A 96 -1.16 6.07 0.91
N PHE A 97 -1.83 6.62 1.92
CA PHE A 97 -3.27 6.82 1.89
C PHE A 97 -3.60 8.06 1.06
N LEU A 98 -4.64 7.94 0.23
CA LEU A 98 -5.09 8.98 -0.67
C LEU A 98 -6.38 9.59 -0.14
N ASN A 99 -6.40 10.91 0.01
CA ASN A 99 -7.56 11.70 0.44
C ASN A 99 -8.22 11.14 1.71
N GLN A 100 -7.43 10.79 2.72
CA GLN A 100 -7.92 10.33 4.03
C GLN A 100 -7.63 11.36 5.13
N PRO A 101 -8.43 12.46 5.24
CA PRO A 101 -8.17 13.52 6.22
C PRO A 101 -8.03 13.05 7.67
N HIS A 102 -8.71 11.95 8.02
CA HIS A 102 -8.68 11.37 9.35
C HIS A 102 -7.35 10.67 9.70
N ILE A 103 -6.53 10.34 8.70
CA ILE A 103 -5.19 9.76 8.86
C ILE A 103 -4.13 10.87 8.96
N GLY A 104 -4.47 12.09 8.52
CA GLY A 104 -3.55 13.18 8.28
C GLY A 104 -3.07 13.18 6.83
N CYS A 105 -3.19 14.33 6.17
CA CYS A 105 -2.78 14.51 4.79
C CYS A 105 -2.01 15.82 4.61
N ASP A 106 -1.08 15.82 3.66
CA ASP A 106 -0.45 17.03 3.16
C ASP A 106 -1.42 17.85 2.27
N THR A 107 -0.91 18.96 1.72
CA THR A 107 -1.69 19.86 0.84
C THR A 107 -2.20 19.20 -0.44
N HIS A 108 -1.69 18.03 -0.79
CA HIS A 108 -2.10 17.26 -1.96
C HIS A 108 -3.00 16.07 -1.60
N GLY A 109 -3.42 15.95 -0.34
CA GLY A 109 -4.29 14.86 0.11
C GLY A 109 -3.55 13.55 0.35
N LEU A 110 -2.22 13.56 0.47
CA LEU A 110 -1.43 12.35 0.69
C LEU A 110 -1.00 12.22 2.15
N SER A 111 -1.12 11.03 2.74
CA SER A 111 -0.47 10.73 4.02
C SER A 111 1.05 10.68 3.88
N ASP A 112 1.75 10.55 5.01
CA ASP A 112 3.14 10.07 5.00
C ASP A 112 3.22 8.67 4.37
N VAL A 113 4.44 8.28 3.96
CA VAL A 113 4.71 6.92 3.50
C VAL A 113 4.94 6.05 4.73
N PHE A 114 4.07 5.07 4.93
CA PHE A 114 4.23 4.09 5.99
C PHE A 114 4.91 2.84 5.46
N CYS A 115 5.94 2.36 6.16
CA CYS A 115 6.53 1.04 5.95
C CYS A 115 5.98 0.12 7.04
N VAL A 116 5.10 -0.79 6.64
CA VAL A 116 4.17 -1.54 7.50
C VAL A 116 4.45 -3.01 7.40
#